data_AF-A0A932SJY3-F1
#
_entry.id   AF-A0A932SJY3-F1
#
_cell.length_a   1.000
_cell.length_b   1.000
_cell.length_c   1.000
_cell.angle_alpha   90.00
_cell.angle_beta   90.00
_cell.angle_gamma   90.00
#
_symmetry.space_group_name_H-M   'P 1'
#
loop_
_entity.id
_entity.type
_entity.pdbx_description
1 polymer ?
#
loop_
_entity_poly.entity_id
_entity_poly.type
_entity_poly.pdbx_seq_one_letter_code
_entity_poly.pdbx_strand_id
1 'polypeptide(L)'
;MRSSLLLSCGALLVLALTACQPAPTPHVTLEQRLRNPIFAERYWGELVDRMVSLQMNDQKLLQYKTRAAIVDKIRLDALGREQDYTRKRHEAVIGNFVSIGEQVQGPAMLAGNALSLGPGFETDPGPSLHVYLTTVMDPRDVPFPDATSVDLGRLESPYDSQQYDVPLPPKPSGSGSAVPPHYRTVVLWDSQLQLLYGFAQLSKG
;
A
#
# COMPACT_ATOMS: atom_id res chain seq x y z
N MET A 1 15.11 72.38 29.96
CA MET A 1 13.96 71.79 29.25
C MET A 1 14.49 71.10 27.99
N ARG A 2 14.14 69.80 27.80
CA ARG A 2 14.35 68.91 26.63
C ARG A 2 15.82 68.59 26.29
N SER A 3 16.42 67.45 26.66
CA SER A 3 16.14 66.02 26.39
C SER A 3 15.85 65.70 24.93
N SER A 4 16.80 65.05 24.23
CA SER A 4 16.55 64.03 23.20
C SER A 4 17.83 63.20 22.94
N LEU A 5 17.76 61.93 23.33
CA LEU A 5 18.66 60.85 22.94
C LEU A 5 18.51 60.55 21.43
N LEU A 6 19.61 60.26 20.74
CA LEU A 6 19.64 59.44 19.52
C LEU A 6 20.86 58.51 19.63
N LEU A 7 20.65 57.28 20.10
CA LEU A 7 20.31 56.08 19.32
C LEU A 7 21.56 55.34 18.82
N SER A 8 22.01 54.44 19.68
CA SER A 8 22.77 53.24 19.36
C SER A 8 21.97 52.32 18.44
N CYS A 9 22.49 51.94 17.28
CA CYS A 9 22.07 50.72 16.59
C CYS A 9 23.05 50.38 15.48
N GLY A 10 23.84 49.30 15.61
CA GLY A 10 24.71 48.90 14.51
C GLY A 10 25.75 47.84 14.84
N ALA A 11 25.35 46.71 15.46
CA ALA A 11 26.14 45.47 15.42
C ALA A 11 25.30 44.30 15.99
N LEU A 12 24.30 43.85 15.25
CA LEU A 12 23.59 42.59 15.51
C LEU A 12 23.08 42.04 14.17
N LEU A 13 24.03 41.67 13.33
CA LEU A 13 23.81 40.87 12.12
C LEU A 13 24.82 39.73 12.18
N VAL A 14 24.43 38.55 11.70
CA VAL A 14 25.18 37.27 11.69
C VAL A 14 24.89 36.37 12.90
N LEU A 15 23.71 35.72 12.91
CA LEU A 15 23.45 34.40 13.53
C LEU A 15 21.98 33.98 13.30
N ALA A 16 21.57 33.74 12.04
CA ALA A 16 20.26 33.13 11.75
C ALA A 16 20.21 32.42 10.39
N LEU A 17 21.27 31.69 10.02
CA LEU A 17 21.27 30.76 8.88
C LEU A 17 21.48 29.33 9.40
N THR A 18 20.62 28.91 10.34
CA THR A 18 20.45 27.49 10.64
C THR A 18 19.61 26.87 9.54
N ALA A 19 20.30 26.08 8.73
CA ALA A 19 19.83 25.26 7.62
C ALA A 19 18.41 24.69 7.83
N CYS A 20 17.49 25.05 6.94
CA CYS A 20 16.41 24.14 6.56
C CYS A 20 17.06 22.98 5.80
N GLN A 21 17.53 21.95 6.51
CA GLN A 21 17.75 20.66 5.88
C GLN A 21 16.37 20.05 5.61
N PRO A 22 16.01 19.74 4.35
CA PRO A 22 14.82 18.95 4.08
C PRO A 22 14.98 17.63 4.82
N ALA A 23 13.97 17.25 5.61
CA ALA A 23 13.94 15.95 6.26
C ALA A 23 14.20 14.86 5.20
N PRO A 24 15.03 13.84 5.48
CA PRO A 24 15.26 12.77 4.54
C PRO A 24 13.91 12.15 4.17
N THR A 25 13.56 12.21 2.89
CA THR A 25 12.38 11.55 2.35
C THR A 25 12.48 10.06 2.69
N PRO A 26 11.50 9.47 3.38
CA PRO A 26 11.54 8.05 3.68
C PRO A 26 11.54 7.26 2.37
N HIS A 27 12.66 6.63 2.04
CA HIS A 27 12.73 5.70 0.93
C HIS A 27 12.10 4.38 1.35
N VAL A 28 10.99 3.99 0.71
CA VAL A 28 10.35 2.69 0.97
C VAL A 28 11.29 1.58 0.48
N THR A 29 11.73 0.72 1.40
CA THR A 29 12.65 -0.39 1.08
C THR A 29 11.92 -1.57 0.45
N LEU A 30 12.65 -2.48 -0.20
CA LEU A 30 12.08 -3.71 -0.74
C LEU A 30 11.44 -4.55 0.37
N GLU A 31 12.10 -4.66 1.52
CA GLU A 31 11.60 -5.41 2.69
C GLU A 31 10.26 -4.86 3.18
N GLN A 32 10.09 -3.53 3.13
CA GLN A 32 8.82 -2.88 3.46
C GLN A 32 7.75 -3.21 2.42
N ARG A 33 8.07 -3.18 1.12
CA ARG A 33 7.12 -3.56 0.05
C ARG A 33 6.71 -5.04 0.12
N LEU A 34 7.62 -5.94 0.48
CA LEU A 34 7.37 -7.37 0.65
C LEU A 34 6.43 -7.71 1.83
N ARG A 35 6.06 -6.74 2.66
CA ARG A 35 4.97 -6.90 3.64
C ARG A 35 3.60 -6.99 2.98
N ASN A 36 3.43 -6.36 1.82
CA ASN A 36 2.23 -6.46 1.01
C ASN A 36 2.23 -7.84 0.31
N PRO A 37 1.25 -8.72 0.58
CA PRO A 37 1.33 -10.10 0.10
C PRO A 37 1.11 -10.21 -1.41
N ILE A 38 0.34 -9.31 -2.04
CA ILE A 38 0.16 -9.29 -3.50
C ILE A 38 1.47 -8.86 -4.18
N PHE A 39 2.14 -7.83 -3.63
CA PHE A 39 3.44 -7.41 -4.13
C PHE A 39 4.48 -8.52 -3.98
N ALA A 40 4.53 -9.16 -2.81
CA ALA A 40 5.49 -10.21 -2.54
C ALA A 40 5.30 -11.42 -3.46
N GLU A 41 4.06 -11.88 -3.67
CA GLU A 41 3.79 -12.98 -4.60
C GLU A 41 4.31 -12.68 -6.00
N ARG A 42 3.96 -11.50 -6.54
CA ARG A 42 4.42 -11.09 -7.87
C ARG A 42 5.95 -11.03 -7.94
N TYR A 43 6.60 -10.42 -6.94
CA TYR A 43 8.05 -10.29 -6.90
C TYR A 43 8.76 -11.65 -6.91
N TRP A 44 8.31 -12.58 -6.05
CA TRP A 44 8.94 -13.89 -5.96
C TRP A 44 8.70 -14.74 -7.21
N GLY A 45 7.49 -14.70 -7.78
CA GLY A 45 7.19 -15.36 -9.06
C GLY A 45 8.04 -14.84 -10.21
N GLU A 46 8.13 -13.51 -10.38
CA GLU A 46 9.00 -12.91 -11.42
C GLU A 46 10.48 -13.25 -11.20
N LEU A 47 10.93 -13.36 -9.94
CA LEU A 47 12.30 -13.76 -9.63
C LEU A 47 12.55 -15.24 -10.01
N VAL A 48 11.61 -16.14 -9.73
CA VAL A 48 11.68 -17.54 -10.17
C VAL A 48 11.80 -17.62 -11.69
N ASP A 49 10.90 -16.96 -12.41
CA ASP A 49 10.89 -16.92 -13.87
C ASP A 49 12.20 -16.38 -14.44
N ARG A 50 12.74 -15.31 -13.82
CA ARG A 50 14.01 -14.73 -14.22
C ARG A 50 15.16 -15.71 -14.01
N MET A 51 15.21 -16.43 -12.89
CA MET A 51 16.27 -17.41 -12.63
C MET A 51 16.20 -18.59 -13.61
N VAL A 52 14.99 -19.09 -13.92
CA VAL A 52 14.79 -20.12 -14.94
C VAL A 52 15.25 -19.63 -16.32
N SER A 53 14.86 -18.41 -16.70
CA SER A 53 15.30 -17.81 -17.97
C SER A 53 16.83 -17.68 -18.06
N LEU A 54 17.51 -17.33 -16.96
CA LEU A 54 18.98 -17.27 -16.95
C LEU A 54 19.59 -18.66 -17.14
N GLN A 55 18.99 -19.70 -16.56
CA GLN A 55 19.45 -21.08 -16.74
C GLN A 55 19.26 -21.58 -18.18
N MET A 56 18.17 -21.20 -18.85
CA MET A 56 17.89 -21.64 -20.21
C MET A 56 18.71 -20.87 -21.25
N ASN A 57 18.86 -19.55 -21.08
CA ASN A 57 19.29 -18.66 -22.16
C ASN A 57 20.73 -18.16 -22.03
N ASP A 58 21.36 -18.25 -20.84
CA ASP A 58 22.73 -17.74 -20.63
C ASP A 58 23.73 -18.87 -20.32
N GLN A 59 24.12 -19.58 -21.39
CA GLN A 59 25.12 -20.65 -21.29
C GLN A 59 26.48 -20.15 -20.79
N LYS A 60 26.85 -18.89 -21.01
CA LYS A 60 28.12 -18.33 -20.56
C LYS A 60 28.13 -18.11 -19.05
N LEU A 61 26.99 -17.74 -18.46
CA LEU A 61 26.85 -17.60 -17.02
C LEU A 61 26.95 -18.97 -16.31
N LEU A 62 26.39 -20.02 -16.92
CA LEU A 62 26.39 -21.37 -16.35
C LEU A 62 27.71 -22.15 -16.49
N GLN A 63 28.63 -21.72 -17.37
CA GLN A 63 29.97 -22.31 -17.47
C GLN A 63 30.74 -22.21 -16.14
N TYR A 64 30.42 -21.21 -15.32
CA TYR A 64 30.99 -21.06 -13.99
C TYR A 64 30.08 -21.77 -12.97
N LYS A 65 30.53 -22.95 -12.48
CA LYS A 65 29.80 -23.76 -11.49
C LYS A 65 29.27 -22.94 -10.30
N THR A 66 30.07 -21.99 -9.80
CA THR A 66 29.67 -21.11 -8.69
C THR A 66 28.47 -20.23 -9.03
N ARG A 67 28.40 -19.68 -10.25
CA ARG A 67 27.29 -18.81 -10.68
C ARG A 67 26.02 -19.63 -10.92
N ALA A 68 26.16 -20.81 -11.53
CA ALA A 68 25.05 -21.75 -11.68
C ALA A 68 24.45 -22.13 -10.32
N ALA A 69 25.29 -22.41 -9.32
CA ALA A 69 24.84 -22.73 -7.96
C ALA A 69 24.14 -21.54 -7.28
N ILE A 70 24.58 -20.30 -7.50
CA ILE A 70 23.91 -19.10 -6.98
C ILE A 70 22.51 -18.98 -7.58
N VAL A 71 22.38 -19.10 -8.91
CA VAL A 71 21.09 -19.01 -9.60
C VAL A 71 20.13 -20.08 -9.10
N ASP A 72 20.61 -21.33 -8.96
CA ASP A 72 19.76 -22.42 -8.49
C ASP A 72 19.33 -22.25 -7.03
N LYS A 73 20.24 -21.79 -6.16
CA LYS A 73 19.91 -21.47 -4.76
C LYS A 73 18.85 -20.37 -4.66
N ILE A 74 19.00 -19.28 -5.42
CA ILE A 74 18.04 -18.17 -5.42
C ILE A 74 16.68 -18.64 -5.94
N ARG A 75 16.66 -19.43 -7.02
CA ARG A 75 15.43 -19.98 -7.59
C ARG A 75 14.67 -20.82 -6.57
N LEU A 76 15.36 -21.69 -5.83
CA LEU A 76 14.73 -22.56 -4.83
C LEU A 76 14.21 -21.75 -3.62
N ASP A 77 14.96 -20.76 -3.14
CA ASP A 77 14.48 -19.87 -2.07
C ASP A 77 13.26 -19.06 -2.51
N ALA A 78 13.30 -18.48 -3.71
CA ALA A 78 12.20 -17.70 -4.28
C ALA A 78 10.95 -18.55 -4.48
N LEU A 79 11.08 -19.80 -4.97
CA LEU A 79 9.97 -20.73 -5.15
C LEU A 79 9.30 -21.08 -3.81
N GLY A 80 10.09 -21.30 -2.75
CA GLY A 80 9.53 -21.55 -1.42
C GLY A 80 8.73 -20.36 -0.91
N ARG A 81 9.26 -19.14 -1.09
CA ARG A 81 8.56 -17.90 -0.70
C ARG A 81 7.31 -17.67 -1.53
N GLU A 82 7.37 -17.84 -2.84
CA GLU A 82 6.21 -17.72 -3.74
C GLU A 82 5.06 -18.61 -3.25
N GLN A 83 5.33 -19.90 -2.99
CA GLN A 83 4.32 -20.84 -2.48
C GLN A 83 3.68 -20.40 -1.17
N ASP A 84 4.46 -19.81 -0.25
CA ASP A 84 3.95 -19.27 1.01
C ASP A 84 3.00 -18.09 0.77
N TYR A 85 3.31 -17.20 -0.18
CA TYR A 85 2.46 -16.06 -0.52
C TYR A 85 1.23 -16.47 -1.34
N THR A 86 1.32 -17.46 -2.22
CA THR A 86 0.16 -18.04 -2.91
C THR A 86 -0.83 -18.64 -1.92
N ARG A 87 -0.35 -19.33 -0.87
CA ARG A 87 -1.21 -19.85 0.20
C ARG A 87 -1.93 -18.72 0.93
N LYS A 88 -1.22 -17.65 1.30
CA LYS A 88 -1.82 -16.47 1.95
C LYS A 88 -2.87 -15.80 1.07
N ARG A 89 -2.65 -15.77 -0.26
CA ARG A 89 -3.62 -15.24 -1.22
C ARG A 89 -4.92 -16.06 -1.23
N HIS A 90 -4.83 -17.40 -1.21
CA HIS A 90 -6.02 -18.25 -1.18
C HIS A 90 -6.88 -18.10 0.08
N GLU A 91 -6.27 -17.64 1.18
CA GLU A 91 -6.98 -17.35 2.43
C GLU A 91 -7.57 -15.93 2.46
N ALA A 92 -7.20 -15.07 1.50
CA ALA A 92 -7.62 -13.68 1.41
C ALA A 92 -8.88 -13.51 0.55
N VAL A 93 -9.50 -12.34 0.68
CA VAL A 93 -10.51 -11.88 -0.28
C VAL A 93 -9.93 -10.78 -1.15
N ILE A 94 -10.18 -10.85 -2.45
CA ILE A 94 -9.55 -10.04 -3.49
C ILE A 94 -10.64 -9.42 -4.37
N GLY A 95 -10.38 -8.22 -4.85
CA GLY A 95 -11.18 -7.52 -5.84
C GLY A 95 -10.30 -6.71 -6.75
N ASN A 96 -10.81 -6.34 -7.92
CA ASN A 96 -10.20 -5.32 -8.76
C ASN A 96 -11.06 -4.06 -8.71
N PHE A 97 -10.42 -2.90 -8.70
CA PHE A 97 -11.15 -1.64 -8.76
C PHE A 97 -11.89 -1.48 -10.08
N VAL A 98 -13.10 -0.96 -9.97
CA VAL A 98 -13.92 -0.49 -11.08
C VAL A 98 -14.09 1.02 -10.92
N SER A 99 -13.80 1.76 -12.00
CA SER A 99 -13.98 3.22 -12.05
C SER A 99 -15.45 3.60 -12.16
N ILE A 100 -15.86 4.66 -11.44
CA ILE A 100 -17.23 5.19 -11.48
C ILE A 100 -17.29 6.61 -12.07
N GLY A 101 -16.24 7.41 -11.91
CA GLY A 101 -16.17 8.75 -12.49
C GLY A 101 -14.73 9.17 -12.80
N GLU A 102 -13.82 8.82 -11.90
CA GLU A 102 -12.39 9.06 -12.05
C GLU A 102 -11.67 7.75 -12.38
N GLN A 103 -10.51 7.83 -13.04
CA GLN A 103 -9.76 6.64 -13.37
C GLN A 103 -9.26 5.97 -12.09
N VAL A 104 -9.57 4.68 -11.94
CA VAL A 104 -8.99 3.82 -10.91
C VAL A 104 -8.92 2.39 -11.41
N GLN A 105 -7.78 1.75 -11.18
CA GLN A 105 -7.53 0.36 -11.56
C GLN A 105 -6.60 -0.35 -10.58
N GLY A 106 -6.50 -1.66 -10.76
CA GLY A 106 -5.60 -2.53 -10.01
C GLY A 106 -6.28 -3.32 -8.90
N PRO A 107 -5.55 -4.26 -8.30
CA PRO A 107 -6.10 -5.19 -7.34
C PRO A 107 -6.07 -4.63 -5.91
N ALA A 108 -7.06 -5.03 -5.12
CA ALA A 108 -7.09 -4.87 -3.67
C ALA A 108 -7.30 -6.24 -3.01
N MET A 109 -6.62 -6.48 -1.91
CA MET A 109 -6.72 -7.72 -1.13
C MET A 109 -6.83 -7.42 0.34
N LEU A 110 -7.81 -8.04 0.98
CA LEU A 110 -7.99 -8.01 2.43
C LEU A 110 -7.59 -9.38 3.00
N ALA A 111 -6.56 -9.38 3.84
CA ALA A 111 -6.04 -10.56 4.52
C ALA A 111 -5.84 -10.27 6.01
N GLY A 112 -6.57 -10.97 6.88
CA GLY A 112 -6.52 -10.74 8.32
C GLY A 112 -6.92 -9.30 8.68
N ASN A 113 -5.96 -8.54 9.22
CA ASN A 113 -6.12 -7.14 9.63
C ASN A 113 -5.40 -6.16 8.70
N ALA A 114 -5.14 -6.54 7.45
CA ALA A 114 -4.45 -5.69 6.49
C ALA A 114 -5.21 -5.63 5.16
N LEU A 115 -5.41 -4.42 4.66
CA LEU A 115 -5.81 -4.17 3.29
C LEU A 115 -4.56 -3.81 2.49
N SER A 116 -4.33 -4.52 1.39
CA SER A 116 -3.21 -4.29 0.48
C SER A 116 -3.73 -3.88 -0.90
N LEU A 117 -3.26 -2.74 -1.40
CA LEU A 117 -3.39 -2.38 -2.81
C LEU A 117 -2.19 -2.97 -3.53
N GLY A 118 -2.42 -3.74 -4.60
CA GLY A 118 -1.36 -4.50 -5.24
C GLY A 118 -0.61 -3.74 -6.33
N PRO A 119 0.40 -4.40 -6.94
CA PRO A 119 1.13 -3.86 -8.06
C PRO A 119 0.20 -3.52 -9.23
N GLY A 120 0.40 -2.35 -9.85
CA GLY A 120 -0.47 -1.86 -10.92
C GLY A 120 -1.72 -1.14 -10.43
N PHE A 121 -1.84 -0.90 -9.11
CA PHE A 121 -2.79 0.08 -8.61
C PHE A 121 -2.44 1.48 -9.14
N GLU A 122 -3.45 2.15 -9.67
CA GLU A 122 -3.34 3.50 -10.20
C GLU A 122 -4.70 4.20 -10.11
N THR A 123 -4.69 5.47 -9.75
CA THR A 123 -5.89 6.32 -9.72
C THR A 123 -5.54 7.76 -10.07
N ASP A 124 -6.53 8.51 -10.55
CA ASP A 124 -6.40 9.97 -10.61
C ASP A 124 -6.21 10.55 -9.20
N PRO A 125 -5.39 11.61 -9.02
CA PRO A 125 -5.19 12.24 -7.73
C PRO A 125 -6.38 13.12 -7.35
N GLY A 126 -6.85 12.99 -6.11
CA GLY A 126 -7.89 13.83 -5.53
C GLY A 126 -7.38 14.77 -4.43
N PRO A 127 -8.08 15.88 -4.14
CA PRO A 127 -7.72 16.78 -3.05
C PRO A 127 -7.78 16.10 -1.67
N SER A 128 -8.62 15.08 -1.48
CA SER A 128 -8.68 14.33 -0.22
C SER A 128 -9.18 12.89 -0.42
N LEU A 129 -8.43 12.12 -1.21
CA LEU A 129 -8.77 10.74 -1.53
C LEU A 129 -8.45 9.79 -0.37
N HIS A 130 -9.44 9.03 0.08
CA HIS A 130 -9.36 8.11 1.20
C HIS A 130 -9.75 6.68 0.78
N VAL A 131 -9.20 5.71 1.50
CA VAL A 131 -9.51 4.29 1.33
C VAL A 131 -10.47 3.86 2.42
N TYR A 132 -11.62 3.33 2.03
CA TYR A 132 -12.63 2.82 2.95
C TYR A 132 -12.84 1.32 2.76
N LEU A 133 -13.29 0.66 3.83
CA LEU A 133 -13.94 -0.64 3.77
C LEU A 133 -15.41 -0.50 4.16
N THR A 134 -16.28 -1.26 3.50
CA THR A 134 -17.71 -1.33 3.86
C THR A 134 -18.24 -2.75 3.75
N THR A 135 -19.31 -3.04 4.51
CA THR A 135 -20.05 -4.32 4.39
C THR A 135 -21.07 -4.30 3.25
N VAL A 136 -21.34 -3.13 2.67
CA VAL A 136 -22.20 -2.96 1.51
C VAL A 136 -21.51 -3.53 0.26
N MET A 137 -22.27 -4.24 -0.58
CA MET A 137 -21.74 -4.84 -1.81
C MET A 137 -21.45 -3.80 -2.89
N ASP A 138 -22.41 -2.92 -3.16
CA ASP A 138 -22.26 -1.84 -4.13
C ASP A 138 -22.44 -0.48 -3.44
N PRO A 139 -21.37 0.32 -3.29
CA PRO A 139 -21.44 1.59 -2.56
C PRO A 139 -22.27 2.66 -3.28
N ARG A 140 -22.70 2.42 -4.53
CA ARG A 140 -23.57 3.33 -5.29
C ARG A 140 -25.04 3.23 -4.88
N ASP A 141 -25.43 2.10 -4.28
CA ASP A 141 -26.82 1.83 -3.90
C ASP A 141 -27.21 2.50 -2.58
N VAL A 142 -26.24 3.15 -1.90
CA VAL A 142 -26.41 3.78 -0.60
C VAL A 142 -25.72 5.15 -0.57
N PRO A 143 -26.14 6.07 0.32
CA PRO A 143 -25.32 7.23 0.64
C PRO A 143 -23.97 6.79 1.21
N PHE A 144 -22.88 7.31 0.67
CA PHE A 144 -21.51 6.97 1.09
C PHE A 144 -20.80 8.19 1.70
N PRO A 145 -19.99 8.03 2.76
CA PRO A 145 -19.79 6.82 3.57
C PRO A 145 -21.06 6.36 4.28
N ASP A 146 -21.27 5.04 4.35
CA ASP A 146 -22.43 4.43 5.02
C ASP A 146 -22.15 4.12 6.51
N ALA A 147 -23.16 3.64 7.25
CA ALA A 147 -23.03 3.34 8.68
C ALA A 147 -22.03 2.21 9.03
N THR A 148 -21.67 1.38 8.05
CA THR A 148 -20.70 0.28 8.18
C THR A 148 -19.33 0.62 7.58
N SER A 149 -19.19 1.81 6.99
CA SER A 149 -17.94 2.27 6.42
C SER A 149 -16.89 2.51 7.50
N VAL A 150 -15.68 2.04 7.23
CA VAL A 150 -14.49 2.29 8.04
C VAL A 150 -13.46 2.99 7.17
N ASP A 151 -13.09 4.20 7.57
CA ASP A 151 -12.01 4.97 6.97
C ASP A 151 -10.67 4.37 7.41
N LEU A 152 -9.88 3.88 6.45
CA LEU A 152 -8.54 3.35 6.70
C LEU A 152 -7.46 4.43 6.62
N GLY A 153 -7.83 5.63 6.19
CA GLY A 153 -6.95 6.77 6.04
C GLY A 153 -6.85 7.26 4.60
N ARG A 154 -6.06 8.32 4.45
CA ARG A 154 -5.78 8.95 3.17
C ARG A 154 -4.95 8.03 2.29
N LEU A 155 -5.24 8.04 0.99
CA LEU A 155 -4.40 7.40 0.00
C LEU A 155 -3.00 8.04 0.04
N GLU A 156 -1.94 7.24 0.27
CA GLU A 156 -0.57 7.75 0.39
C GLU A 156 0.00 8.18 -0.96
N SER A 157 -0.34 7.42 -2.01
CA SER A 157 0.11 7.60 -3.39
C SER A 157 -1.00 7.22 -4.36
N PRO A 158 -1.22 7.97 -5.45
CA PRO A 158 -2.11 7.55 -6.54
C PRO A 158 -1.54 6.37 -7.35
N TYR A 159 -0.31 5.93 -7.06
CA TYR A 159 0.41 4.91 -7.82
C TYR A 159 0.96 3.81 -6.91
N ASP A 160 1.00 2.60 -7.47
CA ASP A 160 1.69 1.43 -6.95
C ASP A 160 1.13 0.93 -5.60
N SER A 161 1.81 -0.08 -5.06
CA SER A 161 1.39 -0.91 -3.95
C SER A 161 1.45 -0.16 -2.63
N GLN A 162 0.39 -0.28 -1.84
CA GLN A 162 0.23 0.38 -0.55
C GLN A 162 -0.49 -0.56 0.41
N GLN A 163 -0.40 -0.28 1.71
CA GLN A 163 -1.02 -1.13 2.72
C GLN A 163 -1.60 -0.30 3.86
N TYR A 164 -2.78 -0.73 4.33
CA TYR A 164 -3.52 -0.09 5.40
C TYR A 164 -3.79 -1.11 6.51
N ASP A 165 -3.66 -0.66 7.75
CA ASP A 165 -4.09 -1.44 8.91
C ASP A 165 -5.61 -1.38 9.02
N VAL A 166 -6.24 -2.54 9.12
CA VAL A 166 -7.69 -2.66 9.29
C VAL A 166 -7.97 -2.80 10.77
N PRO A 167 -8.74 -1.87 11.37
CA PRO A 167 -9.08 -1.97 12.78
C PRO A 167 -9.98 -3.19 12.98
N LEU A 168 -9.45 -4.18 13.70
CA LEU A 168 -10.27 -5.30 14.16
C LEU A 168 -11.18 -4.81 15.30
N PRO A 169 -12.44 -5.28 15.37
CA PRO A 169 -13.26 -5.02 16.54
C PRO A 169 -12.51 -5.52 17.80
N PRO A 170 -12.59 -4.81 18.93
CA PRO A 170 -11.98 -5.26 20.17
C PRO A 170 -12.50 -6.67 20.49
N LYS A 171 -11.59 -7.60 20.80
CA LYS A 171 -11.98 -8.95 21.22
C LYS A 171 -12.91 -8.81 22.43
N PRO A 172 -14.14 -9.36 22.41
CA PRO A 172 -15.02 -9.28 23.55
C PRO A 172 -14.33 -9.98 24.72
N SER A 173 -14.13 -9.24 25.80
CA SER A 173 -13.59 -9.75 27.05
C SER A 173 -14.64 -10.67 27.67
N GLY A 174 -14.58 -11.96 27.32
CA GLY A 174 -15.51 -12.97 27.79
C GLY A 174 -16.30 -13.58 26.63
N SER A 175 -15.95 -14.82 26.28
CA SER A 175 -16.83 -15.79 25.61
C SER A 175 -17.73 -15.28 24.47
N GLY A 176 -17.25 -15.42 23.24
CA GLY A 176 -18.08 -15.41 22.04
C GLY A 176 -17.40 -14.67 20.89
N SER A 177 -17.04 -15.40 19.83
CA SER A 177 -16.42 -14.85 18.61
C SER A 177 -17.07 -13.53 18.16
N ALA A 178 -16.36 -12.42 18.33
CA ALA A 178 -16.63 -11.24 17.53
C ALA A 178 -16.16 -11.56 16.10
N VAL A 179 -17.09 -12.07 15.30
CA VAL A 179 -16.92 -12.21 13.86
C VAL A 179 -16.55 -10.82 13.34
N PRO A 180 -15.39 -10.63 12.68
CA PRO A 180 -15.07 -9.36 12.06
C PRO A 180 -16.21 -8.97 11.10
N PRO A 181 -16.52 -7.67 10.92
CA PRO A 181 -17.39 -7.28 9.82
C PRO A 181 -16.86 -7.93 8.54
N HIS A 182 -17.70 -8.72 7.87
CA HIS A 182 -17.39 -9.28 6.56
C HIS A 182 -17.39 -8.12 5.56
N TYR A 183 -16.32 -7.33 5.55
CA TYR A 183 -16.15 -6.29 4.57
C TYR A 183 -16.23 -6.90 3.17
N ARG A 184 -17.10 -6.31 2.35
CA ARG A 184 -17.39 -6.80 1.01
C ARG A 184 -16.76 -5.94 -0.05
N THR A 185 -16.47 -4.68 0.26
CA THR A 185 -16.04 -3.73 -0.75
C THR A 185 -15.02 -2.75 -0.19
N VAL A 186 -13.98 -2.51 -1.00
CA VAL A 186 -13.01 -1.42 -0.82
C VAL A 186 -13.49 -0.24 -1.65
N VAL A 187 -13.47 0.97 -1.09
CA VAL A 187 -13.97 2.17 -1.78
C VAL A 187 -12.91 3.26 -1.76
N LEU A 188 -12.67 3.89 -2.91
CA LEU A 188 -11.93 5.15 -2.99
C LEU A 188 -12.92 6.31 -3.02
N TRP A 189 -12.85 7.14 -1.99
CA TRP A 189 -13.77 8.25 -1.78
C TRP A 189 -13.00 9.54 -1.52
N ASP A 190 -13.28 10.58 -2.29
CA ASP A 190 -12.78 11.92 -1.99
C ASP A 190 -13.66 12.57 -0.93
N SER A 191 -13.12 12.72 0.28
CA SER A 191 -13.86 13.22 1.43
C SER A 191 -14.16 14.72 1.37
N GLN A 192 -13.43 15.49 0.56
CA GLN A 192 -13.65 16.92 0.39
C GLN A 192 -14.68 17.21 -0.71
N LEU A 193 -14.57 16.51 -1.84
CA LEU A 193 -15.50 16.66 -2.96
C LEU A 193 -16.77 15.82 -2.78
N GLN A 194 -16.78 14.90 -1.81
CA GLN A 194 -17.83 13.92 -1.60
C GLN A 194 -18.09 13.12 -2.88
N LEU A 195 -17.01 12.61 -3.47
CA LEU A 195 -17.01 11.97 -4.78
C LEU A 195 -16.48 10.54 -4.72
N LEU A 196 -17.23 9.60 -5.29
CA LEU A 196 -16.83 8.21 -5.45
C LEU A 196 -15.94 8.06 -6.68
N TYR A 197 -14.66 7.74 -6.48
CA TYR A 197 -13.73 7.48 -7.59
C TYR A 197 -13.97 6.10 -8.18
N GLY A 198 -14.04 5.10 -7.30
CA GLY A 198 -14.39 3.73 -7.66
C GLY A 198 -14.30 2.79 -6.48
N PHE A 199 -14.52 1.50 -6.75
CA PHE A 199 -14.57 0.49 -5.70
C PHE A 199 -14.15 -0.89 -6.22
N ALA A 200 -13.71 -1.75 -5.30
CA ALA A 200 -13.34 -3.13 -5.56
C ALA A 200 -14.18 -4.06 -4.69
N GLN A 201 -15.02 -4.89 -5.33
CA GLN A 201 -15.77 -5.93 -4.63
C GLN A 201 -14.85 -7.11 -4.29
N LEU A 202 -14.80 -7.44 -3.01
CA LEU A 202 -13.96 -8.47 -2.44
C LEU A 202 -14.69 -9.81 -2.46
N SER A 203 -14.04 -10.80 -3.06
CA SER A 203 -14.51 -12.19 -3.11
C SER A 203 -13.35 -13.15 -2.84
N LYS A 204 -13.65 -14.41 -2.52
CA LYS A 204 -12.57 -15.40 -2.34
C LYS A 204 -11.77 -15.53 -3.64
N GLY A 205 -10.45 -15.37 -3.52
CA GLY A 205 -9.49 -15.55 -4.62
C GLY A 205 -9.15 -17.00 -4.92
#